data_AF-A0A6L6D6G6-F1
#
_entry.id   AF-A0A6L6D6G6-F1
#
_cell.length_a   1.000
_cell.length_b   1.000
_cell.length_c   1.000
_cell.angle_alpha   90.00
_cell.angle_beta   90.00
_cell.angle_gamma   90.00
#
_symmetry.space_group_name_H-M   'P 1'
#
loop_
_entity.id
_entity.type
_entity.pdbx_description
1 polymer ?
#
loop_
_entity_poly.entity_id
_entity_poly.type
_entity_poly.pdbx_seq_one_letter_code
_entity_poly.pdbx_strand_id
1 'polypeptide(L)' 'FIELKDHPFWVGTQAHPEFKSRPDRSHPLFRELIGASLRYRSENSSKSVSNDSTSANATA' A
#
# COMPACT_ATOMS: atom_id res chain seq x y z
N PHE A 1 4.04 -19.44 3.66
CA PHE A 1 4.09 -17.97 3.52
C PHE A 1 4.10 -17.37 4.91
N ILE A 2 4.59 -16.14 5.06
CA ILE A 2 4.65 -15.40 6.33
C ILE A 2 4.00 -14.04 6.09
N GLU A 3 3.31 -13.53 7.11
CA GLU A 3 2.62 -12.23 7.08
C GLU A 3 2.99 -11.42 8.33
N LEU A 4 3.01 -10.08 8.20
CA LEU A 4 3.30 -9.15 9.31
C LEU A 4 2.00 -8.45 9.74
N LYS A 5 1.56 -8.73 10.97
CA LYS A 5 0.21 -8.41 11.48
C LYS A 5 -0.20 -6.93 11.37
N ASP A 6 0.74 -6.00 11.51
CA ASP A 6 0.45 -4.55 11.57
C ASP A 6 0.92 -3.77 10.34
N HIS A 7 1.33 -4.47 9.27
CA HIS A 7 1.71 -3.83 8.01
C HIS A 7 0.55 -3.91 7.02
N PRO A 8 0.17 -2.80 6.34
CA PRO A 8 -1.03 -2.74 5.50
C PRO A 8 -1.02 -3.73 4.32
N PHE A 9 0.17 -4.14 3.88
CA PHE A 9 0.35 -5.26 2.96
C PHE A 9 1.77 -5.81 3.07
N TRP A 10 1.95 -6.97 3.73
CA TRP A 10 3.25 -7.64 3.82
C TRP A 10 3.07 -9.15 3.69
N VAL A 11 3.68 -9.73 2.66
CA VAL A 11 3.62 -11.17 2.39
C VAL A 11 5.00 -11.65 1.95
N GLY A 12 5.55 -12.63 2.67
CA GLY A 12 6.79 -13.32 2.34
C GLY A 12 6.53 -14.76 1.91
N THR A 13 7.14 -15.20 0.81
CA THR A 13 7.09 -16.60 0.34
C THR A 13 8.40 -17.01 -0.32
N GLN A 14 8.76 -18.30 -0.20
CA GLN A 14 9.91 -18.91 -0.90
C GLN A 14 9.50 -19.59 -2.21
N ALA A 15 8.20 -19.64 -2.52
CA ALA A 15 7.72 -20.13 -3.80
C ALA A 15 8.04 -19.12 -4.92
N HIS A 16 7.95 -19.55 -6.18
CA HIS A 16 8.11 -18.72 -7.37
C HIS A 16 6.75 -18.39 -8.03
N PRO A 17 5.96 -17.44 -7.49
CA PRO A 17 4.67 -17.05 -8.07
C PRO A 17 4.80 -16.46 -9.48
N GLU A 18 5.99 -16.01 -9.87
CA GLU A 18 6.31 -15.47 -11.19
C GLU A 18 5.94 -16.46 -12.30
N PHE A 19 6.27 -17.74 -12.11
CA PHE A 19 6.01 -18.77 -13.13
C PHE A 19 4.52 -19.04 -13.35
N LYS A 20 3.68 -18.71 -12.37
CA LYS A 20 2.21 -18.87 -12.46
C LYS A 20 1.48 -17.62 -12.95
N SER A 21 2.16 -16.48 -13.05
CA SER A 21 1.59 -15.25 -13.59
C SER A 21 1.48 -15.33 -15.13
N ARG A 22 0.41 -14.79 -15.69
CA ARG A 22 0.16 -14.69 -17.15
C ARG A 22 -0.27 -13.26 -17.51
N PRO A 23 -0.11 -12.80 -18.77
CA PRO A 23 -0.51 -11.45 -19.17
C PRO A 23 -1.99 -11.12 -18.92
N ASP A 24 -2.89 -12.06 -19.21
CA ASP A 24 -4.34 -11.95 -19.01
C ASP A 24 -4.80 -12.32 -17.59
N ARG A 25 -3.95 -13.04 -16.85
CA ARG A 25 -4.22 -13.50 -15.49
C ARG A 25 -2.99 -13.33 -14.61
N SER A 26 -2.84 -12.13 -14.08
CA SER A 26 -1.77 -11.81 -13.13
C SER A 26 -1.92 -12.63 -11.85
N HIS A 27 -0.79 -13.08 -11.30
CA HIS A 27 -0.81 -13.80 -10.02
C HIS A 27 -1.36 -12.89 -8.90
N PRO A 28 -2.25 -13.37 -8.02
CA PRO A 28 -2.87 -12.54 -6.99
C PRO A 28 -1.88 -11.75 -6.13
N LEU A 29 -0.75 -12.35 -5.75
CA LEU A 29 0.29 -11.68 -4.96
C LEU A 29 0.76 -10.36 -5.59
N PHE A 30 0.97 -10.32 -6.91
CA PHE A 30 1.40 -9.11 -7.61
C PHE A 30 0.24 -8.13 -7.81
N ARG A 31 -0.94 -8.64 -8.18
CA ARG A 31 -2.13 -7.80 -8.38
C ARG A 31 -2.51 -7.06 -7.09
N GLU A 32 -2.52 -7.77 -5.97
CA GLU A 32 -2.88 -7.19 -4.67
C GLU A 32 -1.79 -6.25 -4.14
N LEU A 33 -0.51 -6.50 -4.42
CA LEU A 33 0.57 -5.56 -4.07
C LEU A 33 0.34 -4.19 -4.72
N ILE A 34 0.02 -4.16 -6.01
CA ILE A 34 -0.28 -2.92 -6.72
C ILE A 34 -1.56 -2.28 -6.17
N GLY A 35 -2.61 -3.07 -5.94
CA GLY A 35 -3.86 -2.59 -5.35
C GLY A 35 -3.65 -1.94 -3.98
N ALA A 36 -2.86 -2.58 -3.10
CA ALA A 36 -2.51 -2.04 -1.80
C ALA A 36 -1.68 -0.75 -1.90
N SER A 37 -0.75 -0.68 -2.86
CA SER A 37 0.05 0.51 -3.12
C SER A 37 -0.81 1.71 -3.56
N LEU A 38 -1.80 1.47 -4.43
CA LEU A 38 -2.75 2.50 -4.87
C LEU A 38 -3.62 3.00 -3.72
N ARG A 39 -4.14 2.08 -2.88
CA ARG A 39 -4.91 2.45 -1.68
C ARG A 39 -4.07 3.28 -0.72
N TYR A 40 -2.85 2.83 -0.41
CA TYR A 40 -1.91 3.57 0.44
C TYR A 40 -1.62 4.98 -0.11
N ARG A 41 -1.42 5.13 -1.42
CA ARG A 41 -1.24 6.44 -2.05
C ARG A 41 -2.47 7.33 -1.83
N SER A 42 -3.68 6.80 -2.06
CA SER A 42 -4.92 7.58 -1.92
C SER A 42 -5.14 8.06 -0.48
N GLU A 43 -4.88 7.19 0.51
CA GLU A 43 -5.05 7.51 1.94
C GLU A 43 -4.00 8.50 2.46
N ASN A 44 -2.79 8.52 1.90
CA ASN A 44 -1.77 9.49 2.30
C ASN A 44 -1.89 10.82 1.56
N SER A 45 -2.44 10.82 0.35
CA SER A 45 -2.74 12.06 -0.38
C SER A 45 -3.80 12.90 0.32
N SER A 46 -4.73 12.29 1.06
CA SER A 46 -5.72 13.01 1.89
C SER A 46 -5.14 13.49 3.22
N LYS A 47 -4.18 12.77 3.81
CA LYS A 47 -3.52 13.15 5.08
C LYS A 47 -2.59 14.35 4.96
N SER A 48 -2.00 14.60 3.78
CA SER A 48 -1.13 15.77 3.58
C SER A 48 -1.89 17.09 3.61
N VAL A 49 -3.18 17.10 3.26
CA VAL A 49 -3.99 18.33 3.18
C VAL A 49 -4.47 18.81 4.56
N SER A 50 -4.66 17.90 5.53
CA SER A 50 -5.15 18.25 6.87
C SER A 50 -4.08 18.79 7.83
N ASN A 51 -2.78 18.59 7.52
CA ASN A 51 -1.69 18.95 8.43
C ASN A 51 -1.20 20.40 8.28
N ASP A 52 -1.56 21.10 7.21
CA ASP A 52 -1.12 22.49 6.96
C ASP A 52 -2.01 23.56 7.62
N SER A 53 -3.22 23.23 8.09
CA SER A 53 -4.16 24.23 8.63
C SER A 53 -3.95 24.61 10.10
N THR A 54 -3.02 23.99 10.82
CA THR A 54 -2.87 24.19 12.28
C THR A 54 -1.71 25.13 12.66
N SER A 55 -0.91 25.62 11.71
CA SER A 55 0.27 26.46 11.99
C SER A 55 -0.01 27.98 12.10
N ALA A 56 -1.21 28.46 11.78
CA ALA A 56 -1.45 29.90 11.59
C ALA A 56 -1.97 30.69 12.82
N ASN A 57 -2.33 30.04 13.94
CA ASN A 57 -2.98 30.71 15.08
C ASN A 57 -2.23 30.57 16.41
N ALA A 58 -0.91 30.80 16.45
CA ALA A 58 -0.12 30.75 17.70
C ALA A 58 0.55 32.08 18.12
N THR A 59 0.28 33.20 17.45
CA THR A 59 0.78 34.52 17.86
C THR A 59 -0.24 35.61 17.51
N ALA A 60 -1.10 35.95 18.47
CA ALA A 60 -1.79 37.23 18.58
C ALA A 60 -2.18 37.45 20.05
#